data_AF-A0A661QYT8-F1
#
_entry.id   AF-A0A661QYT8-F1
#
_cell.length_a   1.000
_cell.length_b   1.000
_cell.length_c   1.000
_cell.angle_alpha   90.00
_cell.angle_beta   90.00
_cell.angle_gamma   90.00
#
_symmetry.space_group_name_H-M   'P 1'
#
loop_
_entity.id
_entity.type
_entity.pdbx_description
1 polymer ?
#
loop_
_entity_poly.entity_id
_entity_poly.type
_entity_poly.pdbx_seq_one_letter_code
_entity_poly.pdbx_strand_id
1 'polypeptide(L)'
;RFLVIGQHETRKTENDKTSIMFATAHIPGALYKALEPMNEAGINMVKLESRPAKHENWNYFFFIDFQGHKDDPVVKKTMAKMKGLCLYLKHLGSYPMAKP
;
A
#
# COMPACT_ATOMS: atom_id res chain seq x y z
N ARG A 1 -2.49 -18.23 -3.11
CA ARG A 1 -2.22 -17.04 -3.97
C ARG A 1 -0.71 -16.84 -4.01
N PHE A 2 -0.12 -16.75 -5.20
CA PHE A 2 1.30 -16.54 -5.41
C PHE A 2 1.58 -15.13 -5.93
N LEU A 3 2.79 -14.61 -5.70
CA LEU A 3 3.30 -13.38 -6.29
C LEU A 3 4.54 -13.73 -7.11
N VAL A 4 4.63 -13.20 -8.33
CA VAL A 4 5.84 -13.26 -9.15
C VAL A 4 6.63 -11.97 -8.92
N ILE A 5 7.86 -12.09 -8.47
CA ILE A 5 8.73 -10.94 -8.11
C ILE A 5 9.86 -10.85 -9.12
N GLY A 6 10.09 -9.65 -9.65
CA GLY A 6 11.16 -9.36 -10.60
C GLY A 6 11.50 -7.88 -10.60
N GLN A 7 12.50 -7.49 -11.39
CA GLN A 7 12.95 -6.10 -11.50
C GLN A 7 12.23 -5.31 -12.60
N HIS A 8 11.36 -5.97 -13.37
CA HIS A 8 10.64 -5.33 -14.47
C HIS A 8 9.38 -4.64 -13.97
N GLU A 9 9.18 -3.39 -14.38
CA GLU A 9 7.89 -2.73 -14.21
C GLU A 9 6.84 -3.37 -15.13
N THR A 10 5.64 -3.58 -14.62
CA THR A 10 4.50 -3.94 -15.44
C THR A 10 3.84 -2.69 -16.01
N ARG A 11 3.27 -2.81 -17.19
CA ARG A 11 2.41 -1.75 -17.73
C ARG A 11 1.08 -1.73 -16.98
N LYS A 12 0.51 -0.53 -16.88
CA LYS A 12 -0.86 -0.35 -16.40
C LYS A 12 -1.83 -1.12 -17.29
N THR A 13 -2.78 -1.80 -16.67
CA THR A 13 -3.98 -2.39 -17.27
C THR A 13 -5.24 -1.73 -16.70
N GLU A 14 -6.42 -2.18 -17.11
CA GLU A 14 -7.70 -1.69 -16.58
C GLU A 14 -8.05 -2.32 -15.22
N ASN A 15 -7.45 -3.47 -14.88
CA ASN A 15 -7.75 -4.21 -13.66
C ASN A 15 -6.46 -4.58 -12.93
N ASP A 16 -5.85 -3.57 -12.32
CA ASP A 16 -4.60 -3.71 -11.58
C ASP A 16 -4.81 -3.75 -10.07
N LYS A 17 -3.79 -4.28 -9.42
CA LYS A 17 -3.61 -4.26 -7.98
C LYS A 17 -2.25 -3.67 -7.66
N THR A 18 -2.19 -2.85 -6.61
CA THR A 18 -0.94 -2.31 -6.10
C THR A 18 -0.70 -2.81 -4.68
N SER A 19 0.52 -3.29 -4.43
CA SER A 19 1.00 -3.69 -3.11
C SER A 19 1.96 -2.63 -2.55
N ILE A 20 1.75 -2.26 -1.30
CA ILE A 20 2.60 -1.31 -0.57
C ILE A 20 2.94 -1.85 0.81
N MET A 21 4.05 -1.34 1.36
CA MET A 21 4.44 -1.55 2.74
C MET A 21 4.66 -0.18 3.39
N PHE A 22 4.13 0.03 4.59
CA PHE A 22 4.34 1.27 5.33
C PHE A 22 4.47 1.01 6.82
N ALA A 23 5.01 1.98 7.55
CA ALA A 23 5.09 1.96 9.00
C ALA A 23 4.49 3.25 9.56
N THR A 24 3.84 3.15 10.70
CA THR A 24 3.25 4.28 11.43
C THR A 24 3.86 4.35 12.84
N ALA A 25 3.76 5.52 13.48
CA ALA A 25 4.12 5.64 14.88
C ALA A 25 3.20 4.78 15.76
N HIS A 26 3.71 4.27 16.87
CA HIS A 26 2.92 3.47 17.81
C HIS A 26 2.10 4.38 18.76
N ILE A 27 1.14 5.10 18.19
CA ILE A 27 0.22 5.99 18.92
C ILE A 27 -1.24 5.77 18.46
N PRO A 28 -2.24 6.05 19.31
CA PRO A 28 -3.64 5.92 18.94
C PRO A 28 -3.99 6.67 17.65
N GLY A 29 -4.74 6.02 16.76
CA GLY A 29 -5.21 6.61 15.50
C GLY A 29 -4.16 6.71 14.39
N ALA A 30 -2.90 6.34 14.62
CA ALA A 30 -1.86 6.46 13.59
C ALA A 30 -2.17 5.66 12.32
N LEU A 31 -2.65 4.41 12.46
CA LEU A 31 -3.08 3.61 11.32
C LEU A 31 -4.29 4.23 10.61
N TYR A 32 -5.31 4.67 11.37
CA TYR A 32 -6.49 5.33 10.80
C TYR A 32 -6.11 6.53 9.93
N LYS A 33 -5.28 7.44 10.48
CA LYS A 33 -4.79 8.61 9.74
C LYS A 33 -4.00 8.22 8.50
N ALA A 34 -3.15 7.19 8.59
CA ALA A 34 -2.41 6.70 7.44
C ALA A 34 -3.32 6.16 6.32
N LEU A 35 -4.48 5.60 6.65
CA LEU A 35 -5.45 5.04 5.69
C LEU A 35 -6.50 6.05 5.20
N GLU A 36 -6.69 7.16 5.91
CA GLU A 36 -7.67 8.20 5.58
C GLU A 36 -7.55 8.69 4.11
N PRO A 37 -6.35 8.94 3.54
CA PRO A 37 -6.22 9.31 2.13
C PRO A 37 -6.77 8.26 1.14
N MET A 38 -6.73 6.96 1.49
CA MET A 38 -7.30 5.91 0.64
C MET A 38 -8.82 5.95 0.68
N ASN A 39 -9.40 6.17 1.86
CA ASN A 39 -10.85 6.32 2.05
C ASN A 39 -11.38 7.57 1.31
N GLU A 40 -10.73 8.73 1.48
CA GLU A 40 -11.09 9.97 0.77
C GLU A 40 -11.06 9.82 -0.76
N ALA A 41 -10.15 8.99 -1.26
CA ALA A 41 -9.96 8.74 -2.69
C ALA A 41 -10.88 7.63 -3.24
N GLY A 42 -11.67 6.97 -2.39
CA GLY A 42 -12.50 5.83 -2.80
C GLY A 42 -11.70 4.61 -3.27
N ILE A 43 -10.46 4.46 -2.80
CA ILE A 43 -9.59 3.34 -3.19
C ILE A 43 -9.96 2.10 -2.39
N ASN A 44 -10.36 1.04 -3.08
CA ASN A 44 -10.73 -0.23 -2.46
C ASN A 44 -9.49 -1.03 -2.04
N MET A 45 -9.34 -1.29 -0.74
CA MET A 45 -8.33 -2.18 -0.19
C MET A 45 -8.81 -3.62 -0.22
N VAL A 46 -8.00 -4.53 -0.74
CA VAL A 46 -8.31 -5.98 -0.82
C VAL A 46 -7.49 -6.82 0.15
N LYS A 47 -6.52 -6.20 0.84
CA LYS A 47 -5.70 -6.82 1.87
C LYS A 47 -5.15 -5.75 2.79
N LEU A 48 -5.15 -6.01 4.10
CA LEU A 48 -4.43 -5.24 5.11
C LEU A 48 -3.88 -6.21 6.17
N GLU A 49 -2.57 -6.30 6.31
CA GLU A 49 -1.90 -7.15 7.30
C GLU A 49 -0.84 -6.36 8.06
N SER A 50 -0.75 -6.56 9.37
CA SER A 50 0.36 -6.05 10.18
C SER A 50 1.40 -7.15 10.43
N ARG A 51 2.67 -6.75 10.50
CA ARG A 51 3.81 -7.60 10.85
C ARG A 51 4.73 -6.85 11.82
N PRO A 52 5.18 -7.49 12.92
CA PRO A 52 6.14 -6.85 13.83
C PRO A 52 7.48 -6.63 13.11
N ALA A 53 8.11 -5.47 13.32
CA ALA A 53 9.45 -5.20 12.84
C ALA A 53 10.47 -6.03 13.65
N LYS A 54 11.47 -6.60 12.96
CA LYS A 54 12.44 -7.54 13.58
C LYS A 54 13.45 -6.88 14.54
N HIS A 55 13.68 -5.57 14.42
CA HIS A 55 14.85 -4.92 15.04
C HIS A 55 14.51 -3.82 16.06
N GLU A 56 13.25 -3.40 16.16
CA GLU A 56 12.81 -2.44 17.17
C GLU A 56 11.51 -2.96 17.80
N ASN A 57 11.50 -3.13 19.12
CA ASN A 57 10.28 -3.40 19.85
C ASN A 57 9.27 -2.29 19.51
N TRP A 58 8.01 -2.67 19.24
CA TRP A 58 6.84 -1.80 19.04
C TRP A 58 6.60 -1.17 17.66
N ASN A 59 7.52 -1.32 16.70
CA ASN A 59 7.26 -0.84 15.33
C ASN A 59 6.59 -1.93 14.47
N TYR A 60 5.51 -1.57 13.78
CA TYR A 60 4.76 -2.47 12.89
C TYR A 60 4.91 -2.04 11.44
N PHE A 61 5.19 -3.01 10.57
CA PHE A 61 4.97 -2.85 9.14
C PHE A 61 3.57 -3.28 8.78
N PHE A 62 2.88 -2.45 8.03
CA PHE A 62 1.60 -2.74 7.43
C PHE A 62 1.80 -3.01 5.94
N PHE A 63 1.23 -4.12 5.47
CA PHE A 63 1.18 -4.50 4.07
C PHE A 63 -0.25 -4.31 3.57
N ILE A 64 -0.41 -3.56 2.48
CA ILE A 64 -1.71 -3.36 1.83
C ILE A 64 -1.62 -3.82 0.40
N ASP A 65 -2.67 -4.53 -0.04
CA ASP A 65 -3.01 -4.61 -1.45
C ASP A 65 -4.29 -3.79 -1.69
N PHE A 66 -4.31 -2.96 -2.73
CA PHE A 66 -5.50 -2.19 -3.13
C PHE A 66 -5.69 -2.19 -4.66
N GLN A 67 -6.90 -1.88 -5.09
CA GLN A 67 -7.24 -1.77 -6.52
C GLN A 67 -6.71 -0.47 -7.11
N GLY A 68 -6.06 -0.58 -8.27
CA GLY A 68 -5.44 0.54 -8.98
C GLY A 68 -3.96 0.32 -9.26
N HIS A 69 -3.42 1.15 -10.15
CA HIS A 69 -2.03 1.11 -10.60
C HIS A 69 -1.24 2.32 -10.09
N LYS A 70 0.08 2.18 -9.89
CA LYS A 70 0.97 3.29 -9.49
C LYS A 70 0.90 4.49 -10.44
N ASP A 71 0.48 4.26 -11.69
CA ASP A 71 0.39 5.29 -12.73
C ASP A 71 -0.93 6.05 -12.76
N ASP A 72 -1.93 5.61 -11.98
CA ASP A 72 -3.19 6.33 -11.83
C ASP A 72 -2.98 7.65 -11.09
N PRO A 73 -3.49 8.79 -11.60
CA PRO A 73 -3.36 10.08 -10.92
C PRO A 73 -3.91 10.07 -9.49
N VAL A 74 -5.05 9.37 -9.28
CA VAL A 74 -5.67 9.21 -7.96
C VAL A 74 -4.73 8.45 -7.02
N VAL A 75 -4.16 7.32 -7.47
CA VAL A 75 -3.21 6.52 -6.68
C VAL A 75 -1.95 7.31 -6.37
N LYS A 76 -1.36 8.02 -7.34
CA LYS A 76 -0.17 8.87 -7.12
C LYS A 76 -0.43 9.91 -6.04
N LYS A 77 -1.56 10.63 -6.13
CA LYS A 77 -1.94 11.65 -5.15
C LYS A 77 -2.16 11.06 -3.76
N THR A 78 -2.84 9.92 -3.68
CA THR A 78 -3.08 9.22 -2.41
C THR A 78 -1.78 8.75 -1.77
N MET A 79 -0.91 8.11 -2.54
CA MET A 79 0.40 7.63 -2.06
C MET A 79 1.29 8.79 -1.56
N ALA A 80 1.24 9.94 -2.22
CA ALA A 80 1.95 11.14 -1.77
C ALA A 80 1.40 11.66 -0.43
N LYS A 81 0.07 11.72 -0.26
CA LYS A 81 -0.56 12.08 1.03
C LYS A 81 -0.18 11.11 2.14
N MET A 82 -0.30 9.80 1.89
CA MET A 82 0.05 8.76 2.86
C MET A 82 1.52 8.86 3.30
N LYS A 83 2.43 9.15 2.37
CA LYS A 83 3.87 9.28 2.69
C LYS A 83 4.14 10.36 3.74
N GLY A 84 3.34 11.42 3.81
CA GLY A 84 3.46 12.46 4.84
C GLY A 84 2.89 12.06 6.21
N LEU A 85 2.10 10.98 6.28
CA LEU A 85 1.45 10.48 7.50
C LEU A 85 2.12 9.22 8.07
N CYS A 86 3.00 8.61 7.28
CA CYS A 86 3.72 7.39 7.64
C CYS A 86 5.19 7.71 7.99
N LEU A 87 5.77 6.94 8.90
CA LEU A 87 7.22 6.97 9.16
C LEU A 87 8.01 6.43 7.97
N TYR A 88 7.40 5.49 7.26
CA TYR A 88 7.98 4.84 6.10
C TYR A 88 6.87 4.41 5.15
N LEU A 89 7.09 4.52 3.84
CA LEU A 89 6.18 3.99 2.83
C LEU A 89 6.97 3.57 1.60
N LYS A 90 6.77 2.34 1.16
CA LYS A 90 7.40 1.72 0.00
C LYS A 90 6.33 1.11 -0.91
N HIS A 91 6.39 1.48 -2.18
CA HIS A 91 5.71 0.76 -3.25
C HIS A 91 6.46 -0.56 -3.53
N LEU A 92 5.73 -1.68 -3.51
CA LEU A 92 6.29 -3.02 -3.74
C LEU A 92 6.04 -3.52 -5.16
N GLY A 93 5.03 -2.99 -5.83
CA GLY A 93 4.65 -3.38 -7.18
C GLY A 93 3.20 -3.01 -7.48
N SER A 94 2.94 -2.63 -8.72
CA SER A 94 1.61 -2.61 -9.31
C SER A 94 1.60 -3.70 -10.37
N TYR A 95 0.51 -4.45 -10.49
CA TYR A 95 0.46 -5.63 -11.35
C TYR A 95 -0.98 -6.02 -11.69
N PRO A 96 -1.23 -6.70 -12.83
CA PRO A 96 -2.57 -7.14 -13.21
C PRO A 96 -3.18 -8.06 -12.15
N MET A 97 -4.48 -7.90 -11.90
CA MET A 97 -5.21 -8.81 -11.04
C MET A 97 -5.35 -10.18 -11.72
N ALA A 98 -5.05 -11.25 -10.97
CA ALA A 98 -5.31 -12.61 -11.45
C ALA A 98 -6.80 -12.79 -11.74
N LYS A 99 -7.13 -13.29 -12.93
CA LYS A 99 -8.49 -13.74 -13.24
C LYS A 99 -8.75 -15.06 -12.49
N PRO A 100 -10.00 -15.34 -12.09
CA PRO A 100 -10.40 -16.61 -11.49
C PRO A 100 -9.98 -17.80 -12.34
#